data_AF-A0A7G8E7W2-F1
#
_entry.id   AF-A0A7G8E7W2-F1
#
_cell.length_a   1.000
_cell.length_b   1.000
_cell.length_c   1.000
_cell.angle_alpha   90.00
_cell.angle_beta   90.00
_cell.angle_gamma   90.00
#
_symmetry.space_group_name_H-M   'P 1'
#
loop_
_entity.id
_entity.type
_entity.pdbx_description
1 polymer ?
#
loop_
_entity_poly.entity_id
_entity_poly.type
_entity_poly.pdbx_seq_one_letter_code
_entity_poly.pdbx_strand_id
1 'polypeptide(L)' 'MAILAMSGLFLGSGVFESRIDVGPGYRVYDQQKGSKLIILLSGGDKSSQARDIEEALMLSRQIKEDG' A
#
# COMPACT_ATOMS: atom_id res chain seq x y z
N MET A 1 14.53 15.90 -1.92
CA MET A 1 14.27 14.46 -1.99
C MET A 1 12.90 14.29 -2.61
N ALA A 2 12.84 14.07 -3.93
CA ALA A 2 11.58 13.98 -4.65
C ALA A 2 10.96 12.61 -4.37
N ILE A 3 9.79 12.57 -3.76
CA ILE A 3 8.92 11.40 -3.87
C ILE A 3 8.53 11.37 -5.35
N LEU A 4 9.09 10.43 -6.12
CA LEU A 4 8.60 10.09 -7.45
C LEU A 4 7.07 10.00 -7.33
N ALA A 5 6.35 10.69 -8.21
CA ALA A 5 4.89 10.78 -8.16
C ALA A 5 4.27 9.38 -8.02
N MET A 6 3.91 9.00 -6.78
CA MET A 6 3.21 7.77 -6.50
C MET A 6 1.81 7.94 -7.08
N SER A 7 1.56 7.34 -8.24
CA SER A 7 0.20 7.16 -8.72
C SER A 7 -0.33 5.89 -8.04
N GLY A 8 -1.18 6.09 -7.04
CA GLY A 8 -1.83 5.02 -6.29
C GLY A 8 -3.21 4.70 -6.87
N LEU A 9 -3.50 3.43 -7.14
CA LEU A 9 -4.86 2.96 -7.42
C LEU A 9 -5.58 2.72 -6.10
N PHE A 10 -6.74 3.35 -5.89
CA PHE A 10 -7.56 3.10 -4.71
C PHE A 10 -8.19 1.70 -4.76
N LEU A 11 -7.95 0.90 -3.72
CA LEU A 11 -8.45 -0.49 -3.61
C LEU A 11 -9.61 -0.64 -2.64
N GLY A 12 -9.94 0.40 -1.88
CA GLY A 12 -10.97 0.37 -0.84
C GLY A 12 -10.39 0.47 0.57
N SER A 13 -11.23 0.77 1.56
CA SER A 13 -10.84 0.87 2.99
C SER A 13 -9.64 1.80 3.27
N GLY A 14 -9.43 2.83 2.45
CA GLY A 14 -8.29 3.74 2.58
C GLY A 14 -6.96 3.19 2.08
N VAL A 15 -6.96 2.02 1.43
CA VAL A 15 -5.76 1.36 0.88
C VAL A 15 -5.56 1.75 -0.58
N PHE A 16 -4.31 2.02 -0.95
CA PHE A 16 -3.86 2.29 -2.30
C PHE A 16 -2.79 1.28 -2.72
N GLU A 17 -2.81 0.86 -3.99
CA GLU A 17 -1.67 0.18 -4.63
C GLU A 17 -0.85 1.23 -5.38
N SER A 18 0.36 1.50 -4.89
CA SER A 18 1.30 2.42 -5.50
C SER A 18 2.41 1.66 -6.22
N ARG A 19 2.82 2.14 -7.39
CA ARG A 19 4.02 1.65 -8.08
C ARG A 19 5.21 2.54 -7.79
N ILE A 20 6.32 1.91 -7.45
CA ILE A 20 7.62 2.56 -7.28
C ILE A 20 8.51 2.11 -8.43
N ASP A 21 8.78 3.02 -9.35
CA ASP A 21 9.57 2.77 -10.57
C ASP A 21 11.07 2.85 -10.28
N VAL A 22 11.55 2.00 -9.37
CA VAL A 22 12.96 1.87 -9.01
C VAL A 22 13.37 0.40 -9.07
N GLY A 23 14.48 0.09 -9.77
CA GLY A 23 14.97 -1.27 -9.92
C GLY A 23 13.97 -2.17 -10.68
N PRO A 24 13.58 -3.35 -10.17
CA PRO A 24 12.62 -4.23 -10.84
C PRO A 24 11.18 -3.68 -10.90
N GLY A 25 10.91 -2.54 -10.26
CA GLY A 25 9.57 -2.01 -10.05
C GLY A 25 8.90 -2.69 -8.86
N TYR A 26 8.51 -1.91 -7.86
CA TYR A 26 7.84 -2.42 -6.66
C TYR A 26 6.38 -1.99 -6.64
N ARG A 27 5.54 -2.83 -6.04
CA ARG A 27 4.18 -2.46 -5.67
C ARG A 27 4.12 -2.37 -4.16
N VAL A 28 3.58 -1.26 -3.68
CA VAL A 28 3.39 -1.00 -2.26
C VAL A 28 1.91 -0.84 -2.02
N TYR A 29 1.40 -1.54 -1.02
CA TYR A 29 0.07 -1.28 -0.49
C TYR A 29 0.20 -0.33 0.69
N ASP A 30 -0.42 0.82 0.58
CA ASP A 30 -0.25 1.90 1.55
C ASP A 30 -1.59 2.52 1.98
N GLN A 31 -1.56 3.16 3.14
CA GLN A 31 -2.67 3.95 3.68
C GLN A 31 -2.11 5.24 4.28
N GLN A 32 -2.76 6.37 3.98
CA GLN A 32 -2.46 7.66 4.61
C GLN A 32 -3.38 7.89 5.81
N LYS A 33 -2.80 8.18 6.99
CA LYS A 33 -3.53 8.64 8.18
C LYS A 33 -2.94 9.96 8.69
N GLY A 34 -3.64 11.06 8.42
CA GLY A 34 -3.13 12.40 8.69
C GLY A 34 -1.80 12.63 7.96
N SER A 35 -0.74 12.96 8.69
CA SER A 35 0.63 13.10 8.14
C SER A 35 1.44 11.80 8.10
N LYS A 36 0.91 10.68 8.63
CA LYS A 36 1.59 9.39 8.69
C LYS A 36 1.24 8.56 7.44
N LEU A 37 2.27 8.13 6.70
CA LEU A 37 2.16 7.10 5.68
C LEU A 37 2.38 5.73 6.32
N ILE A 38 1.43 4.81 6.14
CA ILE A 38 1.51 3.45 6.65
C ILE A 38 1.71 2.51 5.48
N ILE A 39 2.82 1.76 5.50
CA ILE A 39 3.12 0.71 4.53
C ILE A 39 2.60 -0.60 5.09
N LEU A 40 1.71 -1.26 4.35
CA LEU A 40 1.22 -2.58 4.69
C LEU A 40 2.23 -3.60 4.17
N LEU A 41 2.87 -4.33 5.08
CA LEU A 41 3.84 -5.38 4.74
C LEU A 41 3.11 -6.63 4.23
N SER A 42 2.43 -6.48 3.11
CA SER A 42 1.80 -7.54 2.33
C SER A 42 2.36 -7.44 0.91
N GLY A 43 2.90 -8.51 0.35
CA GLY A 43 3.42 -8.47 -1.01
C GLY A 43 4.18 -9.71 -1.40
N GLY A 44 3.99 -10.11 -2.66
CA GLY A 44 4.79 -11.11 -3.36
C GLY A 44 4.97 -10.71 -4.82
N ASP A 45 5.01 -11.69 -5.71
CA ASP A 45 5.09 -11.43 -7.15
C ASP A 45 3.70 -11.19 -7.78
N LYS A 46 3.64 -10.99 -9.10
CA LYS A 46 2.37 -10.71 -9.80
C LYS A 46 1.33 -11.83 -9.60
N SER A 47 1.74 -13.07 -9.35
CA SER A 47 0.83 -14.20 -9.16
C SER A 47 0.12 -14.18 -7.80
N SER A 48 0.70 -13.53 -6.78
CA SER A 48 0.09 -13.38 -5.46
C SER A 48 -0.75 -12.10 -5.31
N GLN A 49 -0.78 -11.22 -6.32
CA GLN A 49 -1.36 -9.88 -6.21
C GLN A 49 -2.77 -9.86 -5.60
N ALA A 50 -3.67 -10.74 -6.04
CA ALA A 50 -5.05 -10.75 -5.53
C ALA A 50 -5.12 -11.09 -4.03
N ARG A 51 -4.28 -12.04 -3.57
CA ARG A 51 -4.16 -12.42 -2.17
C ARG A 51 -3.54 -11.29 -1.36
N ASP A 52 -2.50 -10.64 -1.89
CA ASP A 52 -1.81 -9.54 -1.22
C ASP A 52 -2.76 -8.33 -1.02
N ILE A 53 -3.64 -8.05 -1.99
CA ILE A 53 -4.68 -7.01 -1.88
C ILE A 53 -5.67 -7.34 -0.76
N GLU A 54 -6.15 -8.58 -0.70
CA GLU A 54 -7.10 -9.01 0.35
C GLU A 54 -6.47 -8.89 1.73
N GLU A 55 -5.23 -9.33 1.88
CA GLU A 55 -4.47 -9.21 3.13
C GLU A 55 -4.25 -7.74 3.53
N ALA A 56 -3.86 -6.87 2.58
CA ALA A 56 -3.73 -5.43 2.81
C ALA A 56 -5.04 -4.81 3.32
N LEU A 57 -6.18 -5.16 2.70
CA LEU A 57 -7.50 -4.69 3.13
C LEU A 57 -7.92 -5.22 4.51
N MET A 58 -7.48 -6.42 4.89
CA MET A 58 -7.69 -6.95 6.24
C MET A 58 -6.82 -6.23 7.27
N LEU A 59 -5.54 -6.03 6.96
CA LEU A 59 -4.58 -5.35 7.83
C LEU A 59 -4.98 -3.89 8.07
N SER A 60 -5.45 -3.18 7.04
CA SER A 60 -5.84 -1.78 7.16
C SER A 60 -6.96 -1.54 8.18
N ARG A 61 -7.87 -2.50 8.34
CA ARG A 61 -8.95 -2.47 9.32
C ARG A 61 -8.46 -2.67 10.76
N GLN A 62 -7.30 -3.28 10.94
CA GLN A 62 -6.70 -3.54 12.26
C GLN A 62 -5.83 -2.39 12.75
N ILE A 63 -5.44 -1.47 11.86
CA ILE A 63 -4.66 -0.29 12.23
C ILE A 63 -5.52 0.63 13.08
N LYS A 64 -5.19 0.72 14.36
CA LYS A 64 -5.79 1.69 15.28
C LYS A 64 -5.27 3.10 15.01
N GLU A 65 -6.04 4.11 15.39
CA GLU A 65 -5.53 5.48 15.43
C GLU A 65 -4.68 5.61 16.69
N ASP A 66 -3.38 5.83 16.50
CA ASP A 66 -2.55 6.37 17.58
C ASP A 66 -2.88 7.86 17.65
N GLY A 67 -3.62 8.23 18.71
CA GLY A 67 -3.93 9.62 19.07
C GLY A 67 -2.68 10.47 19.28
#